data_AF-A0A1Y3AD19-F1
#
_entry.id   AF-A0A1Y3AD19-F1
#
_cell.length_a   1.000
_cell.length_b   1.000
_cell.length_c   1.000
_cell.angle_alpha   90.00
_cell.angle_beta   90.00
_cell.angle_gamma   90.00
#
_symmetry.space_group_name_H-M   'P 1'
#
loop_
_entity.id
_entity.type
_entity.pdbx_description
1 polymer ?
#
loop_
_entity_poly.entity_id
_entity_poly.type
_entity_poly.pdbx_seq_one_letter_code
_entity_poly.pdbx_strand_id
1 'polypeptide(L)'
;NALAQRTGFEVGEFGHTVVDAHVYCGRGDRGKWYANNLRYVQERLANVESKEGYLDVKSWVERTAPDEPNGQEGYDHVPGLLEQLSRTPRDRPRIEIADKPLDELTHEDVEVVDYDSADGISFAVAE
;
A
#
# COMPACT_ATOMS: atom_id res chain seq x y z
N ASN A 1 14.49 7.27 15.39
CA ASN A 1 15.81 6.99 15.96
C ASN A 1 16.85 8.02 15.60
N ALA A 2 17.16 8.26 14.32
CA ALA A 2 18.28 9.13 13.92
C ALA A 2 18.29 10.52 14.60
N LEU A 3 17.19 11.30 14.55
CA LEU A 3 17.14 12.62 15.21
C LEU A 3 17.11 12.53 16.75
N ALA A 4 16.33 11.60 17.28
CA ALA A 4 16.16 11.40 18.72
C ALA A 4 17.49 11.07 19.40
N GLN A 5 18.30 10.19 18.80
CA GLN A 5 19.66 9.83 19.25
C GLN A 5 20.59 11.05 19.31
N ARG A 6 20.52 11.98 18.35
CA ARG A 6 21.36 13.18 18.33
C ARG A 6 20.94 14.26 19.34
N THR A 7 19.76 14.14 19.90
CA THR A 7 19.13 15.17 20.74
C THR A 7 18.87 14.71 22.17
N GLY A 8 19.18 13.44 22.49
CA GLY A 8 18.93 12.86 23.81
C GLY A 8 17.44 12.63 24.11
N PHE A 9 16.59 12.57 23.07
CA PHE A 9 15.17 12.29 23.19
C PHE A 9 14.86 10.83 22.87
N GLU A 10 13.66 10.41 23.27
CA GLU A 10 13.08 9.12 22.86
C GLU A 10 12.21 9.30 21.60
N VAL A 11 12.00 8.22 20.85
CA VAL A 11 11.06 8.24 19.71
C VAL A 11 9.63 8.32 20.22
N GLY A 12 8.90 9.33 19.77
CA GLY A 12 7.49 9.51 20.06
C GLY A 12 6.57 9.01 18.94
N GLU A 13 5.49 9.75 18.70
CA GLU A 13 4.47 9.40 17.72
C GLU A 13 4.69 10.09 16.36
N PHE A 14 4.20 9.45 15.28
CA PHE A 14 4.20 10.02 13.94
C PHE A 14 2.77 10.37 13.52
N GLY A 15 2.50 11.66 13.32
CA GLY A 15 1.24 12.15 12.78
C GLY A 15 1.32 12.31 11.27
N HIS A 16 0.48 11.59 10.52
CA HIS A 16 0.38 11.70 9.06
C HIS A 16 -0.94 12.37 8.66
N THR A 17 -0.86 13.53 8.03
CA THR A 17 -2.04 14.23 7.46
C THR A 17 -1.95 14.17 5.94
N VAL A 18 -3.02 13.68 5.29
CA VAL A 18 -3.10 13.56 3.84
C VAL A 18 -4.18 14.51 3.33
N VAL A 19 -3.88 15.26 2.27
CA VAL A 19 -4.84 16.19 1.65
C VAL A 19 -5.70 15.43 0.64
N ASP A 20 -5.06 14.82 -0.36
CA ASP A 20 -5.71 14.01 -1.38
C ASP A 20 -5.24 12.55 -1.23
N ALA A 21 -6.10 11.72 -0.64
CA ALA A 21 -5.90 10.29 -0.54
C ALA A 21 -6.66 9.60 -1.70
N HIS A 22 -5.92 9.05 -2.65
CA HIS A 22 -6.47 8.43 -3.86
C HIS A 22 -5.82 7.08 -4.17
N VAL A 23 -6.51 6.32 -5.01
CA VAL A 23 -6.08 5.02 -5.56
C VAL A 23 -6.20 5.06 -7.07
N TYR A 24 -5.17 4.60 -7.78
CA TYR A 24 -5.18 4.53 -9.23
C TYR A 24 -6.07 3.37 -9.72
N CYS A 25 -6.95 3.67 -10.67
CA CYS A 25 -7.98 2.76 -11.18
C CYS A 25 -7.69 2.28 -12.60
N GLY A 26 -6.41 2.20 -12.98
CA GLY A 26 -6.00 1.86 -14.34
C GLY A 26 -6.22 2.98 -15.35
N ARG A 27 -5.94 2.66 -16.61
CA ARG A 27 -5.98 3.59 -17.75
C ARG A 27 -6.93 3.09 -18.85
N GLY A 28 -7.20 3.95 -19.83
CA GLY A 28 -8.03 3.58 -20.98
C GLY A 28 -9.44 3.11 -20.58
N ASP A 29 -9.88 1.99 -21.14
CA ASP A 29 -11.23 1.47 -20.87
C ASP A 29 -11.38 0.91 -19.46
N ARG A 30 -10.29 0.45 -18.83
CA ARG A 30 -10.26 0.09 -17.40
C ARG A 30 -10.63 1.28 -16.52
N GLY A 31 -9.95 2.42 -16.71
CA GLY A 31 -10.24 3.64 -15.97
C GLY A 31 -11.65 4.18 -16.22
N LYS A 32 -12.13 4.16 -17.47
CA LYS A 32 -13.53 4.53 -17.79
C LYS A 32 -14.54 3.60 -17.14
N TRP A 33 -14.23 2.31 -17.04
CA TRP A 33 -15.07 1.36 -16.34
C TRP A 33 -15.22 1.76 -14.87
N TYR A 34 -14.14 2.11 -14.17
CA TYR A 34 -14.23 2.61 -12.80
C TYR A 34 -15.04 3.90 -12.72
N ALA A 35 -14.83 4.87 -13.62
CA ALA A 35 -15.61 6.11 -13.62
C ALA A 35 -17.14 5.86 -13.67
N ASN A 36 -17.57 4.82 -14.41
CA ASN A 36 -18.98 4.46 -14.52
C ASN A 36 -19.48 3.50 -13.43
N ASN A 37 -18.59 2.76 -12.76
CA ASN A 37 -18.93 1.69 -11.82
C ASN A 37 -18.45 1.93 -10.39
N LEU A 38 -17.84 3.08 -10.10
CA LEU A 38 -17.21 3.39 -8.81
C LEU A 38 -18.17 3.16 -7.64
N ARG A 39 -19.43 3.57 -7.79
CA ARG A 39 -20.47 3.36 -6.78
C ARG A 39 -20.63 1.87 -6.42
N TYR A 40 -20.60 0.96 -7.39
CA TYR A 40 -20.76 -0.47 -7.14
C TYR A 40 -19.54 -1.10 -6.46
N VAL A 41 -18.34 -0.58 -6.76
CA VAL A 41 -17.10 -0.94 -6.06
C VAL A 41 -17.21 -0.49 -4.60
N GLN A 42 -17.56 0.77 -4.36
CA GLN A 42 -17.71 1.34 -3.02
C GLN A 42 -18.78 0.63 -2.19
N GLU A 43 -19.95 0.34 -2.78
CA GLU A 43 -21.02 -0.42 -2.12
C GLU A 43 -20.54 -1.82 -1.73
N ARG A 44 -19.75 -2.50 -2.56
CA ARG A 44 -19.17 -3.80 -2.21
C ARG A 44 -18.19 -3.71 -1.04
N LEU A 45 -17.28 -2.73 -1.09
CA LEU A 45 -16.31 -2.51 -0.02
C LEU A 45 -16.98 -2.20 1.32
N ALA A 46 -18.04 -1.39 1.31
CA ALA A 46 -18.79 -1.05 2.52
C ALA A 46 -19.49 -2.26 3.17
N ASN A 47 -19.72 -3.33 2.41
CA ASN A 47 -20.38 -4.56 2.88
C ASN A 47 -19.39 -5.70 3.17
N VAL A 48 -18.08 -5.46 3.16
CA VAL A 48 -17.08 -6.47 3.53
C VAL A 48 -17.06 -6.66 5.05
N GLU A 49 -17.41 -7.85 5.51
CA GLU A 49 -17.44 -8.20 6.94
C GLU A 49 -16.25 -9.06 7.40
N SER A 50 -15.48 -9.61 6.46
CA SER A 50 -14.29 -10.43 6.74
C SER A 50 -13.16 -10.14 5.75
N LYS A 51 -11.96 -10.62 6.06
CA LYS A 51 -10.78 -10.43 5.20
C LYS A 51 -10.94 -11.12 3.84
N GLU A 52 -11.57 -12.28 3.84
CA GLU A 52 -11.88 -13.06 2.64
C GLU A 52 -12.84 -12.30 1.73
N GLY A 53 -13.74 -11.48 2.29
CA GLY A 53 -14.64 -10.65 1.51
C GLY A 53 -13.93 -9.66 0.57
N TYR A 54 -12.72 -9.20 0.91
CA TYR A 54 -11.92 -8.38 -0.02
C TYR A 54 -11.50 -9.15 -1.28
N LEU A 55 -11.25 -10.47 -1.16
CA LEU A 55 -10.91 -11.34 -2.30
C LEU A 55 -12.12 -11.56 -3.21
N ASP A 56 -13.33 -11.57 -2.66
CA ASP A 56 -14.57 -11.61 -3.45
C ASP A 56 -14.74 -10.33 -4.26
N VAL A 57 -14.47 -9.16 -3.66
CA VAL A 57 -14.49 -7.88 -4.38
C VAL A 57 -13.41 -7.85 -5.46
N LYS A 58 -12.18 -8.31 -5.14
CA LYS A 58 -11.08 -8.43 -6.11
C LYS A 58 -11.49 -9.28 -7.31
N SER A 59 -12.00 -10.48 -7.03
CA SER A 59 -12.45 -11.44 -8.06
C SER A 59 -13.59 -10.87 -8.92
N TRP A 60 -14.50 -10.11 -8.32
CA TRP A 60 -15.55 -9.41 -9.07
C TRP A 60 -14.99 -8.32 -9.98
N VAL A 61 -14.08 -7.49 -9.48
CA VAL A 61 -13.40 -6.44 -10.25
C VAL A 61 -12.66 -7.05 -11.44
N GLU A 62 -11.81 -8.05 -11.21
CA GLU A 62 -11.02 -8.71 -12.26
C GLU A 62 -11.90 -9.35 -13.34
N ARG A 63 -13.06 -9.89 -12.95
CA ARG A 63 -14.01 -10.51 -13.89
C ARG A 63 -14.85 -9.52 -14.70
N THR A 64 -15.15 -8.34 -14.14
CA THR A 64 -16.18 -7.45 -14.71
C THR A 64 -15.62 -6.19 -15.38
N ALA A 65 -14.43 -5.77 -14.99
CA ALA A 65 -13.77 -4.64 -15.61
C ALA A 65 -12.93 -5.12 -16.81
N PRO A 66 -12.77 -4.30 -17.87
CA PRO A 66 -11.95 -4.65 -19.04
C PRO A 66 -10.50 -4.97 -18.63
N ASP A 67 -9.79 -5.74 -19.43
CA ASP A 67 -8.36 -5.96 -19.19
C ASP A 67 -7.58 -4.64 -19.24
N GLU A 68 -6.46 -4.59 -18.52
CA GLU A 68 -5.53 -3.47 -18.66
C GLU A 68 -4.93 -3.47 -20.08
N PRO A 69 -4.70 -2.29 -20.69
CA PRO A 69 -4.04 -2.22 -21.98
C PRO A 69 -2.65 -2.85 -21.95
N ASN A 70 -2.23 -3.46 -23.06
CA ASN A 70 -0.87 -4.01 -23.20
C ASN A 70 0.20 -2.94 -22.91
N GLY A 71 1.16 -3.27 -22.05
CA GLY A 71 2.21 -2.35 -21.59
C GLY A 71 1.74 -1.37 -20.51
N GLN A 72 0.55 -1.58 -19.95
CA GLN A 72 -0.01 -0.81 -18.83
C GLN A 72 -0.47 -1.75 -17.70
N GLU A 73 0.16 -2.91 -17.58
CA GLU A 73 -0.11 -3.87 -16.50
C GLU A 73 0.26 -3.26 -15.14
N GLY A 74 -0.64 -3.38 -14.17
CA GLY A 74 -0.45 -2.90 -12.79
C GLY A 74 -0.73 -1.42 -12.58
N TYR A 75 -1.33 -0.71 -13.55
CA TYR A 75 -1.78 0.67 -13.36
C TYR A 75 -3.12 0.75 -12.60
N ASP A 76 -3.89 -0.33 -12.59
CA ASP A 76 -5.03 -0.54 -11.69
C ASP A 76 -4.54 -1.11 -10.35
N HIS A 77 -4.51 -0.25 -9.33
CA HIS A 77 -4.03 -0.62 -8.00
C HIS A 77 -5.12 -1.29 -7.17
N VAL A 78 -6.38 -1.23 -7.59
CA VAL A 78 -7.50 -1.72 -6.79
C VAL A 78 -7.39 -3.23 -6.50
N PRO A 79 -7.14 -4.13 -7.48
CA PRO A 79 -7.01 -5.56 -7.19
C PRO A 79 -5.89 -5.89 -6.21
N GLY A 80 -4.71 -5.26 -6.36
CA GLY A 80 -3.59 -5.46 -5.46
C GLY A 80 -3.84 -4.94 -4.04
N LEU A 81 -4.50 -3.79 -3.89
CA LEU A 81 -4.87 -3.26 -2.58
C LEU A 81 -5.95 -4.12 -1.89
N LEU A 82 -6.88 -4.70 -2.64
CA LEU A 82 -7.87 -5.64 -2.10
C LEU A 82 -7.22 -6.93 -1.61
N GLU A 83 -6.23 -7.44 -2.33
CA GLU A 83 -5.39 -8.53 -1.84
C GLU A 83 -4.62 -8.12 -0.58
N GLN A 84 -4.11 -6.89 -0.51
CA GLN A 84 -3.42 -6.42 0.70
C GLN A 84 -4.37 -6.36 1.90
N LEU A 85 -5.61 -5.87 1.71
CA LEU A 85 -6.63 -5.78 2.77
C LEU A 85 -7.10 -7.14 3.27
N SER A 86 -6.98 -8.20 2.46
CA SER A 86 -7.33 -9.56 2.88
C SER A 86 -6.25 -10.21 3.77
N ARG A 87 -5.08 -9.60 3.92
CA ARG A 87 -3.96 -10.19 4.68
C ARG A 87 -4.10 -9.95 6.18
N THR A 88 -3.45 -10.81 6.97
CA THR A 88 -3.28 -10.58 8.41
C THR A 88 -2.03 -9.77 8.70
N PRO A 89 -2.17 -8.58 9.33
CA PRO A 89 -1.01 -7.82 9.77
C PRO A 89 -0.12 -8.69 10.66
N ARG A 90 1.19 -8.63 10.39
CA ARG A 90 2.22 -9.26 11.20
C ARG A 90 2.78 -8.27 12.21
N ASP A 91 3.61 -8.75 13.11
CA ASP A 91 4.24 -7.90 14.11
C ASP A 91 5.09 -6.80 13.45
N ARG A 92 5.13 -5.64 14.10
CA ARG A 92 5.92 -4.52 13.59
C ARG A 92 7.41 -4.85 13.71
N PRO A 93 8.23 -4.53 12.70
CA PRO A 93 9.68 -4.64 12.84
C PRO A 93 10.21 -3.58 13.81
N ARG A 94 11.48 -3.72 14.15
CA ARG A 94 12.28 -2.69 14.83
C ARG A 94 13.27 -2.10 13.83
N ILE A 95 13.59 -0.82 14.01
CA ILE A 95 14.65 -0.16 13.24
C ILE A 95 15.78 0.18 14.19
N GLU A 96 16.95 -0.41 13.94
CA GLU A 96 18.18 -0.10 14.65
C GLU A 96 19.05 0.82 13.77
N ILE A 97 19.65 1.85 14.37
CA ILE A 97 20.47 2.84 13.66
C ILE A 97 21.77 3.01 14.43
N ALA A 98 22.90 2.90 13.74
CA ALA A 98 24.23 3.10 14.31
C ALA A 98 24.38 4.50 14.93
N ASP A 99 25.13 4.60 16.03
CA ASP A 99 25.41 5.88 16.67
C ASP A 99 26.48 6.66 15.91
N LYS A 100 26.04 7.35 14.85
CA LYS A 100 26.84 8.22 14.00
C LYS A 100 26.18 9.59 13.83
N PRO A 101 26.94 10.64 13.48
CA PRO A 101 26.36 11.91 13.02
C PRO A 101 25.36 11.67 11.89
N LEU A 102 24.27 12.45 11.86
CA LEU A 102 23.16 12.27 10.91
C LEU A 102 23.62 12.34 9.45
N ASP A 103 24.59 13.21 9.18
CA ASP A 103 25.21 13.46 7.88
C ASP A 103 26.26 12.42 7.49
N GLU A 104 26.67 11.55 8.41
CA GLU A 104 27.59 10.44 8.18
C GLU A 104 26.87 9.09 8.06
N LEU A 105 25.55 9.03 8.32
CA LEU A 105 24.77 7.80 8.20
C LEU A 105 24.67 7.34 6.74
N THR A 106 24.86 6.04 6.54
CA THR A 106 24.68 5.35 5.27
C THR A 106 23.60 4.27 5.38
N HIS A 107 23.23 3.64 4.27
CA HIS A 107 22.28 2.52 4.29
C HIS A 107 22.79 1.30 5.08
N GLU A 108 24.12 1.15 5.20
CA GLU A 108 24.74 0.07 6.00
C GLU A 108 24.56 0.29 7.51
N ASP A 109 24.20 1.50 7.93
CA ASP A 109 24.02 1.90 9.33
C ASP A 109 22.58 1.72 9.84
N VAL A 110 21.68 1.24 8.97
CA VAL A 110 20.26 1.06 9.27
C VAL A 110 19.89 -0.40 9.10
N GLU A 111 19.44 -1.02 10.19
CA GLU A 111 18.98 -2.40 10.19
C GLU A 111 17.48 -2.45 10.48
N VAL A 112 16.75 -3.23 9.67
CA VAL A 112 15.35 -3.56 9.93
C VAL A 112 15.31 -4.96 10.55
N VAL A 113 15.12 -5.00 11.85
CA VAL A 113 15.16 -6.23 12.65
C VAL A 113 13.75 -6.78 12.80
N ASP A 114 13.62 -8.11 12.78
CA ASP A 114 12.34 -8.82 12.89
C ASP A 114 11.32 -8.43 11.80
N TYR A 115 11.81 -8.11 10.59
CA TYR A 115 10.94 -7.80 9.45
C TYR A 115 10.35 -9.06 8.83
N ASP A 116 9.14 -9.38 9.24
CA ASP A 116 8.34 -10.46 8.65
C ASP A 116 7.19 -9.87 7.81
N SER A 117 7.33 -9.86 6.48
CA SER A 117 6.35 -9.32 5.55
C SER A 117 5.67 -10.40 4.72
N ALA A 118 4.40 -10.18 4.35
CA ALA A 118 3.76 -10.96 3.29
C ALA A 118 4.46 -10.71 1.93
N ASP A 119 4.19 -11.57 0.95
CA ASP A 119 4.78 -11.48 -0.39
C ASP A 119 4.51 -10.12 -1.06
N GLY A 120 5.48 -9.61 -1.81
CA GLY A 120 5.35 -8.33 -2.50
C GLY A 120 4.15 -8.29 -3.45
N ILE A 121 3.49 -7.13 -3.52
CA ILE A 121 2.47 -6.82 -4.54
C ILE A 121 3.05 -5.72 -5.41
N SER A 122 3.14 -5.96 -6.72
CA SER A 122 3.69 -5.01 -7.67
C SER A 122 2.61 -4.04 -8.16
N PHE A 123 2.94 -2.75 -8.17
CA PHE A 123 2.10 -1.68 -8.71
C PHE A 123 2.92 -0.88 -9.71
N ALA A 124 2.35 -0.56 -10.87
CA ALA A 124 2.96 0.39 -11.80
C ALA A 124 2.78 1.82 -11.29
N VAL A 125 3.75 2.68 -11.56
CA VAL A 125 3.68 4.10 -11.22
C VAL A 125 2.92 4.82 -12.34
N ALA A 126 1.86 5.54 -11.97
CA ALA A 126 1.21 6.45 -12.91
C ALA A 126 2.05 7.73 -13.04
N GLU A 127 2.75 7.86 -14.16
CA GLU A 127 3.38 9.13 -14.61
C GLU A 127 2.39 10.05 -15.32
#